data_AF-A0A9P6MIE5-F1
#
_entry.id   AF-A0A9P6MIE5-F1
#
_cell.length_a   1.000
_cell.length_b   1.000
_cell.length_c   1.000
_cell.angle_alpha   90.00
_cell.angle_beta   90.00
_cell.angle_gamma   90.00
#
_symmetry.space_group_name_H-M   'P 1'
#
loop_
_entity.id
_entity.type
_entity.pdbx_description
1 polymer ?
#
loop_
_entity_poly.entity_id
_entity_poly.type
_entity_poly.pdbx_seq_one_letter_code
_entity_poly.pdbx_strand_id
1 'polypeptide(L)'
;MNSTSFWEPDWKRIQAPLSALRRQLASFPSPPLRIMKVSQLDADLLDDELLETMKEQLWSAFSLFKPSFKEKFKPELALALNLIMYKFSIYDMGATYGSQLQNLTYRNERKHSGGLQSTATDAPLTRTQKIAYGAITVGGQYILERLNHVVTTQGWGELPEGNIKKKAWNLLQKTGSIFRIVTLINFLAFLYAGKYRSVLERILSMRLVYANRNSNRQASFEFLNRQMVWHAFTEFLMFLMPLINISKLKRN
;
A
#
# COMPACT_ATOMS: atom_id res chain seq x y z
N MET A 1 -48.25 -18.76 43.17
CA MET A 1 -47.11 -18.19 43.92
C MET A 1 -45.99 -17.97 42.91
N ASN A 2 -45.71 -16.72 42.55
CA ASN A 2 -44.60 -16.40 41.64
C ASN A 2 -43.29 -16.55 42.43
N SER A 3 -42.58 -17.65 42.22
CA SER A 3 -41.22 -17.83 42.72
C SER A 3 -40.29 -16.88 41.95
N THR A 4 -40.05 -15.69 42.48
CA THR A 4 -38.97 -14.83 41.99
C THR A 4 -37.66 -15.59 42.17
N SER A 5 -36.92 -15.76 41.09
CA SER A 5 -35.66 -16.51 41.13
C SER A 5 -34.66 -15.84 42.07
N PHE A 6 -33.90 -16.65 42.82
CA PHE A 6 -32.99 -16.14 43.86
C PHE A 6 -31.92 -15.16 43.34
N TRP A 7 -31.59 -15.20 42.04
CA TRP A 7 -30.59 -14.34 41.39
C TRP A 7 -31.12 -12.96 40.95
N GLU A 8 -32.44 -12.77 40.93
CA GLU A 8 -33.06 -11.55 40.41
C GLU A 8 -32.72 -10.27 41.20
N PRO A 9 -32.66 -10.31 42.56
CA PRO A 9 -32.20 -9.19 43.36
C PRO A 9 -30.72 -8.86 43.13
N ASP A 10 -29.87 -9.88 42.99
CA ASP A 10 -28.42 -9.71 42.79
C ASP A 10 -28.12 -9.15 41.40
N TRP A 11 -28.86 -9.59 40.37
CA TRP A 11 -28.77 -9.01 39.03
C TRP A 11 -29.09 -7.51 39.02
N LYS A 12 -30.17 -7.09 39.70
CA LYS A 12 -30.55 -5.68 39.84
C LYS A 12 -29.48 -4.86 40.57
N ARG A 13 -28.83 -5.43 41.60
CA ARG A 13 -27.73 -4.78 42.34
C ARG A 13 -26.47 -4.59 41.48
N ILE A 14 -26.15 -5.55 40.63
CA ILE A 14 -24.90 -5.56 39.84
C ILE A 14 -25.04 -4.75 38.54
N GLN A 15 -26.25 -4.47 38.06
CA GLN A 15 -26.48 -3.75 36.80
C GLN A 15 -25.89 -2.33 36.79
N ALA A 16 -26.01 -1.58 37.89
CA ALA A 16 -25.45 -0.24 38.03
C ALA A 16 -23.90 -0.22 37.98
N PRO A 17 -23.18 -1.00 38.81
CA PRO A 17 -21.72 -1.06 38.75
C PRO A 17 -21.21 -1.66 37.44
N LEU A 18 -21.90 -2.63 36.83
CA LEU A 18 -21.55 -3.13 35.48
C LEU A 18 -21.63 -2.03 34.42
N SER A 19 -22.68 -1.19 34.46
CA SER A 19 -22.82 -0.08 33.52
C SER A 19 -21.74 0.99 33.71
N ALA A 20 -21.31 1.21 34.95
CA ALA A 20 -20.22 2.13 35.29
C ALA A 20 -18.87 1.56 34.84
N LEU A 21 -18.62 0.27 35.10
CA LEU A 21 -17.43 -0.43 34.64
C LEU A 21 -17.34 -0.47 33.12
N ARG A 22 -18.45 -0.74 32.40
CA ARG A 22 -18.48 -0.70 30.93
C ARG A 22 -18.14 0.68 30.38
N ARG A 23 -18.63 1.75 31.02
CA ARG A 23 -18.29 3.14 30.66
C ARG A 23 -16.82 3.46 30.94
N GLN A 24 -16.28 2.97 32.05
CA GLN A 24 -14.85 3.09 32.38
C GLN A 24 -13.98 2.29 31.41
N LEU A 25 -14.36 1.06 31.05
CA LEU A 25 -13.68 0.21 30.06
C LEU A 25 -13.53 0.89 28.70
N ALA A 26 -14.53 1.68 28.28
CA ALA A 26 -14.45 2.48 27.04
C ALA A 26 -13.41 3.61 27.10
N SER A 27 -13.03 4.04 28.31
CA SER A 27 -12.01 5.09 28.53
C SER A 27 -10.59 4.55 28.64
N PHE A 28 -10.40 3.24 28.86
CA PHE A 28 -9.06 2.66 28.90
C PHE A 28 -8.43 2.68 27.51
N PRO A 29 -7.19 3.17 27.39
CA PRO A 29 -6.49 3.19 26.11
C PRO A 29 -6.19 1.76 25.71
N SER A 30 -6.69 1.37 24.55
CA SER A 30 -6.34 0.10 23.95
C SER A 30 -4.86 0.04 23.50
N PRO A 31 -4.23 -1.14 23.47
CA PRO A 31 -2.85 -1.27 23.03
C PRO A 31 -2.68 -0.73 21.60
N PRO A 32 -1.56 -0.04 21.32
CA PRO A 32 -1.32 0.53 20.00
C PRO A 32 -1.16 -0.59 18.97
N LEU A 33 -1.94 -0.52 17.90
CA LEU A 33 -1.77 -1.41 16.75
C LEU A 33 -0.39 -1.16 16.12
N ARG A 34 0.44 -2.20 16.07
CA ARG A 34 1.76 -2.17 15.43
C ARG A 34 1.74 -3.08 14.20
N ILE A 35 2.02 -2.49 13.04
CA ILE A 35 2.21 -3.22 11.78
C ILE A 35 3.70 -3.23 11.46
N MET A 36 4.20 -4.34 10.92
CA MET A 36 5.58 -4.44 10.47
C MET A 36 5.83 -3.42 9.35
N LYS A 37 6.83 -2.54 9.56
CA LYS A 37 7.23 -1.52 8.57
C LYS A 37 7.77 -2.17 7.30
N VAL A 38 8.49 -3.28 7.44
CA VAL A 38 9.05 -4.07 6.34
C VAL A 38 7.92 -4.55 5.42
N SER A 39 6.88 -5.18 5.96
CA SER A 39 5.72 -5.62 5.16
C SER A 39 5.02 -4.48 4.41
N GLN A 40 4.98 -3.27 4.98
CA GLN A 40 4.40 -2.10 4.29
C GLN A 40 5.29 -1.57 3.16
N LEU A 41 6.61 -1.64 3.32
CA LEU A 41 7.57 -1.25 2.29
C LEU A 41 7.67 -2.30 1.18
N ASP A 42 7.69 -3.58 1.53
CA ASP A 42 7.67 -4.70 0.58
C ASP A 42 6.39 -4.67 -0.25
N ALA A 43 5.24 -4.35 0.35
CA ALA A 43 4.00 -4.15 -0.37
C ALA A 43 4.10 -3.05 -1.43
N ASP A 44 4.81 -1.95 -1.14
CA ASP A 44 5.03 -0.84 -2.07
C ASP A 44 5.93 -1.27 -3.24
N LEU A 45 7.03 -1.97 -2.93
CA LEU A 45 7.95 -2.51 -3.94
C LEU A 45 7.24 -3.49 -4.88
N LEU A 46 6.45 -4.41 -4.33
CA LEU A 46 5.67 -5.37 -5.11
C LEU A 46 4.64 -4.69 -6.02
N ASP A 47 4.03 -3.60 -5.56
CA ASP A 47 3.08 -2.82 -6.38
C ASP A 47 3.79 -2.17 -7.57
N ASP A 48 4.99 -1.61 -7.37
CA ASP A 48 5.81 -1.00 -8.43
C ASP A 48 6.29 -2.05 -9.45
N GLU A 49 6.81 -3.18 -8.99
CA GLU A 49 7.25 -4.30 -9.84
C GLU A 49 6.09 -4.87 -10.66
N LEU A 50 4.91 -5.02 -10.06
CA LEU A 50 3.70 -5.47 -10.76
C LEU A 50 3.32 -4.46 -11.85
N LEU A 51 3.32 -3.17 -11.55
CA LEU A 51 2.99 -2.12 -12.51
C LEU A 51 3.95 -2.09 -13.69
N GLU A 52 5.26 -2.22 -13.43
CA GLU A 52 6.29 -2.28 -14.46
C GLU A 52 6.11 -3.51 -15.35
N THR A 53 5.95 -4.69 -14.74
CA THR A 53 5.70 -5.95 -15.47
C THR A 53 4.44 -5.86 -16.35
N MET A 54 3.35 -5.30 -15.82
CA MET A 54 2.12 -5.12 -16.59
C MET A 54 2.29 -4.13 -17.75
N LYS A 55 3.06 -3.05 -17.56
CA LYS A 55 3.40 -2.10 -18.63
C LYS A 55 4.23 -2.76 -19.71
N GLU A 56 5.23 -3.56 -19.36
CA GLU A 56 6.06 -4.28 -20.33
C GLU A 56 5.24 -5.24 -21.19
N GLN A 57 4.38 -6.05 -20.56
CA GLN A 57 3.46 -6.94 -21.27
C GLN A 57 2.52 -6.16 -22.20
N LEU A 58 1.99 -5.02 -21.74
CA LEU A 58 1.18 -4.13 -22.55
C LEU A 58 1.96 -3.60 -23.76
N TRP A 59 3.19 -3.12 -23.57
CA TRP A 59 4.04 -2.61 -24.65
C TRP A 59 4.48 -3.67 -25.65
N SER A 60 4.63 -4.91 -25.18
CA SER A 60 4.90 -6.08 -26.01
C SER A 60 3.69 -6.43 -26.87
N ALA A 61 2.48 -6.47 -26.29
CA ALA A 61 1.25 -6.71 -27.04
C ALA A 61 1.00 -5.67 -28.15
N PHE A 62 1.38 -4.41 -27.89
CA PHE A 62 1.27 -3.33 -28.88
C PHE A 62 2.50 -3.17 -29.80
N SER A 63 3.52 -4.04 -29.69
CA SER A 63 4.74 -3.94 -30.50
C SER A 63 4.52 -4.22 -31.99
N LEU A 64 3.48 -4.97 -32.34
CA LEU A 64 3.10 -5.30 -33.72
C LEU A 64 2.40 -4.13 -34.44
N PHE A 65 1.98 -3.10 -33.71
CA PHE A 65 1.36 -1.91 -34.29
C PHE A 65 2.40 -0.86 -34.67
N LYS A 66 2.04 0.05 -35.58
CA LYS A 66 2.93 1.12 -36.06
C LYS A 66 3.58 1.87 -34.87
N PRO A 67 4.90 2.10 -34.89
CA PRO A 67 5.62 2.78 -33.80
C PRO A 67 5.02 4.14 -33.41
N SER A 68 4.53 4.89 -34.38
CA SER A 68 3.88 6.20 -34.17
C SER A 68 2.58 6.13 -33.37
N PHE A 69 1.86 4.99 -33.42
CA PHE A 69 0.67 4.77 -32.60
C PHE A 69 1.06 4.52 -31.15
N LYS A 70 2.09 3.69 -30.94
CA LYS A 70 2.61 3.36 -29.60
C LYS A 70 3.06 4.62 -28.85
N GLU A 71 3.82 5.50 -29.48
CA GLU A 71 4.32 6.71 -28.81
C GLU A 71 3.22 7.70 -28.42
N LYS A 72 2.21 7.89 -29.29
CA LYS A 72 1.13 8.83 -29.04
C LYS A 72 0.18 8.37 -27.93
N PHE A 73 -0.07 7.06 -27.83
CA PHE A 73 -1.02 6.47 -26.88
C PHE A 73 -0.37 5.91 -25.61
N LYS A 74 0.97 5.98 -25.48
CA LYS A 74 1.70 5.53 -24.29
C LYS A 74 1.10 6.07 -22.97
N PRO A 75 0.94 7.39 -22.78
CA PRO A 75 0.45 7.91 -21.51
C PRO A 75 -1.03 7.56 -21.25
N GLU A 76 -1.86 7.47 -22.29
CA GLU A 76 -3.27 7.10 -22.20
C GLU A 76 -3.45 5.62 -21.84
N LEU A 77 -2.65 4.73 -22.45
CA LEU A 77 -2.64 3.30 -22.14
C LEU A 77 -2.09 3.04 -20.74
N ALA A 78 -1.05 3.76 -20.33
CA ALA A 78 -0.53 3.70 -18.96
C ALA A 78 -1.57 4.19 -17.93
N LEU A 79 -2.29 5.28 -18.22
CA LEU A 79 -3.38 5.76 -17.38
C LEU A 79 -4.50 4.72 -17.27
N ALA A 80 -4.92 4.11 -18.40
CA ALA A 80 -5.94 3.08 -18.42
C ALA A 80 -5.53 1.86 -17.58
N LEU A 81 -4.28 1.40 -17.70
CA LEU A 81 -3.74 0.32 -16.87
C LEU A 81 -3.78 0.68 -15.38
N ASN A 82 -3.31 1.87 -15.01
CA ASN A 82 -3.35 2.34 -13.63
C ASN A 82 -4.79 2.42 -13.09
N LEU A 83 -5.76 2.86 -13.90
CA LEU A 83 -7.17 2.89 -13.54
C LEU A 83 -7.74 1.49 -13.32
N ILE A 84 -7.41 0.54 -14.20
CA ILE A 84 -7.82 -0.86 -14.09
C ILE A 84 -7.27 -1.46 -12.80
N MET A 85 -5.96 -1.32 -12.56
CA MET A 85 -5.33 -1.78 -11.33
C MET A 85 -5.95 -1.14 -10.09
N TYR A 86 -6.14 0.18 -10.10
CA TYR A 86 -6.76 0.90 -9.00
C TYR A 86 -8.19 0.41 -8.72
N LYS A 87 -8.99 0.19 -9.76
CA LYS A 87 -10.38 -0.28 -9.65
C LYS A 87 -10.44 -1.67 -9.02
N PHE A 88 -9.75 -2.65 -9.60
CA PHE A 88 -9.80 -4.02 -9.09
C PHE A 88 -9.11 -4.20 -7.74
N SER A 89 -8.19 -3.30 -7.38
CA SER A 89 -7.42 -3.39 -6.14
C SER A 89 -8.03 -2.56 -5.01
N ILE A 90 -7.88 -1.24 -5.04
CA ILE A 90 -8.30 -0.38 -3.91
C ILE A 90 -9.82 -0.19 -3.89
N TYR A 91 -10.47 -0.06 -5.05
CA TYR A 91 -11.91 0.18 -5.07
C TYR A 91 -12.71 -1.05 -4.64
N ASP A 92 -12.39 -2.22 -5.19
CA ASP A 92 -13.09 -3.47 -4.89
C ASP A 92 -12.59 -4.14 -3.59
N MET A 93 -11.27 -4.35 -3.45
CA MET A 93 -10.69 -5.09 -2.32
C MET A 93 -10.26 -4.21 -1.14
N GLY A 94 -10.16 -2.89 -1.32
CA GLY A 94 -9.76 -1.97 -0.25
C GLY A 94 -8.28 -1.99 0.09
N ALA A 95 -7.43 -2.58 -0.76
CA ALA A 95 -5.99 -2.72 -0.56
C ALA A 95 -5.30 -2.83 -1.92
N THR A 96 -4.06 -2.35 -2.04
CA THR A 96 -3.25 -2.58 -3.25
C THR A 96 -2.87 -4.07 -3.38
N TYR A 97 -2.42 -4.51 -4.56
CA TYR A 97 -2.11 -5.93 -4.78
C TYR A 97 -0.93 -6.39 -3.92
N GLY A 98 0.15 -5.61 -3.87
CA GLY A 98 1.29 -5.85 -2.99
C GLY A 98 0.88 -5.83 -1.51
N SER A 99 -0.04 -4.95 -1.13
CA SER A 99 -0.61 -4.95 0.23
C SER A 99 -1.36 -6.25 0.54
N GLN A 100 -2.17 -6.75 -0.39
CA GLN A 100 -2.91 -8.01 -0.22
C GLN A 100 -1.95 -9.20 -0.04
N LEU A 101 -0.87 -9.27 -0.83
CA LEU A 101 0.17 -10.30 -0.69
C LEU A 101 0.85 -10.26 0.67
N GLN A 102 1.01 -9.06 1.25
CA GLN A 102 1.54 -8.86 2.59
C GLN A 102 0.49 -8.95 3.70
N ASN A 103 -0.73 -9.43 3.39
CA ASN A 103 -1.87 -9.52 4.32
C ASN A 103 -2.24 -8.15 4.95
N LEU A 104 -2.14 -7.08 4.17
CA LEU A 104 -2.45 -5.71 4.56
C LEU A 104 -3.73 -5.22 3.85
N THR A 105 -4.53 -4.45 4.57
CA THR A 105 -5.73 -3.77 4.07
C THR A 105 -5.81 -2.34 4.59
N TYR A 106 -6.42 -1.44 3.83
CA TYR A 106 -6.59 -0.07 4.28
C TYR A 106 -7.77 0.09 5.21
N ARG A 107 -7.53 0.78 6.31
CA ARG A 107 -8.53 1.19 7.29
C ARG A 107 -8.66 2.71 7.34
N ASN A 108 -9.88 3.19 7.56
CA ASN A 108 -10.11 4.60 7.82
C ASN A 108 -9.77 4.94 9.29
N GLU A 109 -8.67 5.66 9.50
CA GLU A 109 -8.22 6.01 10.85
C GLU A 109 -9.08 7.14 11.48
N ARG A 110 -9.76 7.98 10.69
CA ARG A 110 -10.61 9.07 11.23
C ARG A 110 -11.75 8.53 12.09
N LYS A 111 -12.29 7.38 11.70
CA LYS A 111 -13.37 6.68 12.44
C LYS A 111 -12.90 5.96 13.70
N HIS A 112 -11.58 5.89 13.92
CA HIS A 112 -10.95 5.28 15.10
C HIS A 112 -10.24 6.33 15.97
N SER A 113 -10.57 7.61 15.79
CA SER A 113 -10.03 8.69 16.62
C SER A 113 -10.71 8.65 18.00
N GLY A 114 -9.99 8.21 19.03
CA GLY A 114 -10.46 8.08 20.41
C GLY A 114 -9.72 6.99 21.21
N GLY A 115 -10.12 6.78 22.47
CA GLY A 115 -9.56 5.72 23.36
C GLY A 115 -9.80 4.28 22.87
N LEU A 116 -10.67 4.12 21.86
CA LEU A 116 -10.99 2.87 21.19
C LEU A 116 -10.11 2.66 19.96
N GLN A 117 -8.79 2.57 20.15
CA GLN A 117 -7.87 2.12 19.08
C GLN A 117 -7.94 0.60 18.85
N SER A 118 -8.66 -0.14 19.71
CA SER A 118 -8.87 -1.60 19.66
C SER A 118 -10.07 -1.99 18.79
N THR A 119 -9.81 -2.57 17.63
CA THR A 119 -9.73 -4.03 17.37
C THR A 119 -11.07 -4.75 17.13
N ALA A 120 -12.21 -4.26 17.63
CA ALA A 120 -13.47 -5.01 17.46
C ALA A 120 -14.02 -4.95 16.02
N THR A 121 -13.85 -3.82 15.33
CA THR A 121 -14.37 -3.62 13.97
C THR A 121 -13.47 -2.66 13.21
N ASP A 122 -12.78 -3.15 12.17
CA ASP A 122 -12.03 -2.25 11.28
C ASP A 122 -13.01 -1.54 10.34
N ALA A 123 -13.16 -0.23 10.51
CA ALA A 123 -13.99 0.58 9.60
C ALA A 123 -13.33 0.66 8.21
N PRO A 124 -14.00 0.17 7.14
CA PRO A 124 -13.47 0.22 5.79
C PRO A 124 -13.36 1.67 5.29
N LEU A 125 -12.57 1.85 4.23
CA LEU A 125 -12.42 3.13 3.54
C LEU A 125 -13.78 3.70 3.09
N THR A 126 -13.96 5.01 3.24
CA THR A 126 -15.15 5.69 2.69
C THR A 126 -15.06 5.77 1.17
N ARG A 127 -16.22 5.84 0.48
CA ARG A 127 -16.25 6.06 -0.98
C ARG A 127 -15.47 7.31 -1.39
N THR A 128 -15.55 8.37 -0.59
CA THR A 128 -14.80 9.61 -0.80
C THR A 128 -13.29 9.41 -0.65
N GLN A 129 -12.82 8.65 0.35
CA GLN A 129 -11.40 8.33 0.53
C GLN A 129 -10.88 7.50 -0.64
N LYS A 130 -11.65 6.49 -1.06
CA LYS A 130 -11.31 5.68 -2.25
C LYS A 130 -11.15 6.60 -3.46
N ILE A 131 -12.21 7.31 -3.87
CA ILE A 131 -12.20 8.17 -5.06
C ILE A 131 -11.10 9.22 -4.99
N ALA A 132 -10.91 9.89 -3.84
CA ALA A 132 -9.85 10.89 -3.67
C ALA A 132 -8.46 10.27 -3.83
N TYR A 133 -8.22 9.09 -3.25
CA TYR A 133 -6.95 8.38 -3.41
C TYR A 133 -6.70 8.05 -4.88
N GLY A 134 -7.68 7.47 -5.58
CA GLY A 134 -7.54 7.10 -6.99
C GLY A 134 -7.36 8.31 -7.90
N ALA A 135 -8.12 9.38 -7.68
CA ALA A 135 -8.01 10.60 -8.46
C ALA A 135 -6.64 11.27 -8.31
N ILE A 136 -6.09 11.32 -7.09
CA ILE A 136 -4.79 11.95 -6.84
C ILE A 136 -3.65 11.05 -7.32
N THR A 137 -3.70 9.74 -7.08
CA THR A 137 -2.63 8.82 -7.50
C THR A 137 -2.61 8.64 -9.02
N VAL A 138 -3.71 8.20 -9.60
CA VAL A 138 -3.80 7.88 -11.03
C VAL A 138 -3.88 9.15 -11.88
N GLY A 139 -4.77 10.07 -11.51
CA GLY A 139 -4.95 11.34 -12.22
C GLY A 139 -3.77 12.30 -12.00
N GLY A 140 -3.24 12.38 -10.79
CA GLY A 140 -2.09 13.24 -10.48
C GLY A 140 -0.83 12.81 -11.23
N GLN A 141 -0.52 11.51 -11.29
CA GLN A 141 0.62 11.02 -12.08
C GLN A 141 0.47 11.38 -13.56
N TYR A 142 -0.70 11.14 -14.15
CA TYR A 142 -0.95 11.48 -15.55
C TYR A 142 -0.83 12.98 -15.84
N ILE A 143 -1.40 13.84 -14.97
CA ILE A 143 -1.30 15.29 -15.13
C ILE A 143 0.15 15.74 -15.01
N LEU A 144 0.92 15.23 -14.03
CA LEU A 144 2.33 15.58 -13.85
C LEU A 144 3.16 15.15 -15.06
N GLU A 145 2.95 13.95 -15.58
CA GLU A 145 3.63 13.45 -16.77
C GLU A 145 3.30 14.30 -18.00
N ARG A 146 2.02 14.65 -18.18
CA ARG A 146 1.59 15.51 -19.28
C ARG A 146 2.16 16.92 -19.17
N LEU A 147 2.18 17.49 -17.98
CA LEU A 147 2.76 18.81 -17.71
C LEU A 147 4.26 18.78 -17.98
N ASN A 148 4.99 17.78 -17.48
CA ASN A 148 6.42 17.64 -17.72
C ASN A 148 6.72 17.54 -19.21
N HIS A 149 5.97 16.75 -19.97
CA HIS A 149 6.14 16.66 -21.42
C HIS A 149 5.94 18.02 -22.12
N VAL A 150 4.86 18.75 -21.79
CA VAL A 150 4.57 20.07 -22.37
C VAL A 150 5.66 21.09 -22.02
N VAL A 151 6.11 21.07 -20.77
CA VAL A 151 7.10 21.99 -20.25
C VAL A 151 8.47 21.78 -20.90
N THR A 152 8.88 20.52 -21.07
CA THR A 152 10.14 20.15 -21.74
C THR A 152 10.10 20.48 -23.23
N THR A 153 9.02 20.12 -23.93
CA THR A 153 8.89 20.38 -25.38
C THR A 153 8.82 21.85 -25.74
N GLN A 154 8.24 22.68 -24.88
CA GLN A 154 8.15 24.12 -25.09
C GLN A 154 9.32 24.90 -24.47
N GLY A 155 10.29 24.22 -23.85
CA GLY A 155 11.48 24.86 -23.28
C GLY A 155 11.16 25.96 -22.26
N TRP A 156 10.17 25.77 -21.38
CA TRP A 156 9.75 26.85 -20.45
C TRP A 156 10.88 27.33 -19.52
N GLY A 157 11.92 26.51 -19.36
CA GLY A 157 13.14 26.84 -18.63
C GLY A 157 14.04 27.87 -19.34
N GLU A 158 13.94 28.05 -20.65
CA GLU A 158 14.84 28.94 -21.43
C GLU A 158 14.19 30.29 -21.78
N LEU A 159 12.91 30.46 -21.44
CA LEU A 159 12.16 31.68 -21.75
C LEU A 159 12.61 32.89 -20.89
N PRO A 160 12.56 34.11 -21.43
CA PRO A 160 12.85 35.35 -20.68
C PRO A 160 12.00 35.52 -19.42
N GLU A 161 12.56 36.16 -18.39
CA GLU A 161 11.96 36.24 -17.04
C GLU A 161 10.60 36.96 -16.96
N GLY A 162 10.26 37.77 -17.96
CA GLY A 162 8.94 38.44 -18.04
C GLY A 162 7.78 37.52 -18.42
N ASN A 163 8.03 36.29 -18.89
CA ASN A 163 6.98 35.39 -19.37
C ASN A 163 6.27 34.63 -18.24
N ILE A 164 4.94 34.58 -18.31
CA ILE A 164 4.08 33.82 -17.37
C ILE A 164 4.48 32.34 -17.34
N LYS A 165 4.88 31.77 -18.49
CA LYS A 165 5.34 30.37 -18.61
C LYS A 165 6.59 30.09 -17.77
N LYS A 166 7.55 31.01 -17.74
CA LYS A 166 8.77 30.89 -16.92
C LYS A 166 8.45 30.98 -15.42
N LYS A 167 7.52 31.88 -15.04
CA LYS A 167 7.02 31.96 -13.67
C LYS A 167 6.29 30.68 -13.24
N ALA A 168 5.47 30.10 -14.12
CA ALA A 168 4.79 28.82 -13.88
C ALA A 168 5.80 27.66 -13.72
N TRP A 169 6.85 27.61 -14.55
CA TRP A 169 7.95 26.67 -14.39
C TRP A 169 8.65 26.80 -13.03
N ASN A 170 9.03 28.03 -12.64
CA ASN A 170 9.67 28.28 -11.35
C ASN A 170 8.76 27.88 -10.17
N LEU A 171 7.45 28.13 -10.28
CA LEU A 171 6.46 27.69 -9.29
C LEU A 171 6.38 26.16 -9.23
N LEU A 172 6.32 25.48 -10.38
CA LEU A 172 6.29 24.01 -10.47
C LEU A 172 7.55 23.40 -9.84
N GLN A 173 8.72 23.96 -10.10
CA GLN A 173 9.99 23.54 -9.49
C GLN A 173 9.99 23.77 -7.98
N LYS A 174 9.56 24.94 -7.51
CA LYS A 174 9.50 25.26 -6.07
C LYS A 174 8.53 24.32 -5.35
N THR A 175 7.35 24.10 -5.91
CA THR A 175 6.36 23.15 -5.38
C THR A 175 6.91 21.73 -5.37
N GLY A 176 7.61 21.29 -6.43
CA GLY A 176 8.27 19.99 -6.48
C GLY A 176 9.31 19.80 -5.37
N SER A 177 10.14 20.80 -5.12
CA SER A 177 11.13 20.79 -4.03
C SER A 177 10.47 20.75 -2.65
N ILE A 178 9.42 21.54 -2.43
CA ILE A 178 8.64 21.50 -1.18
C ILE A 178 8.02 20.11 -0.99
N PHE A 179 7.46 19.53 -2.04
CA PHE A 179 6.87 18.20 -1.98
C PHE A 179 7.89 17.11 -1.63
N ARG A 180 9.13 17.19 -2.13
CA ARG A 180 10.23 16.29 -1.76
C ARG A 180 10.58 16.41 -0.28
N ILE A 181 10.67 17.62 0.26
CA ILE A 181 10.92 17.85 1.69
C ILE A 181 9.78 17.27 2.54
N VAL A 182 8.53 17.53 2.17
CA VAL A 182 7.35 17.00 2.87
C VAL A 182 7.33 15.46 2.83
N THR A 183 7.69 14.88 1.69
CA THR A 183 7.81 13.42 1.52
C THR A 183 8.89 12.85 2.42
N LEU A 184 10.06 13.50 2.49
CA LEU A 184 11.15 13.09 3.38
C LEU A 184 10.73 13.15 4.85
N ILE A 185 10.10 14.25 5.28
CA ILE A 185 9.58 14.39 6.64
C ILE A 185 8.54 13.30 6.94
N ASN A 186 7.65 13.02 5.99
CA ASN A 186 6.68 11.93 6.12
C ASN A 186 7.35 10.57 6.26
N PHE A 187 8.39 10.30 5.46
CA PHE A 187 9.15 9.06 5.52
C PHE A 187 9.88 8.90 6.86
N LEU A 188 10.50 9.94 7.40
CA LEU A 188 11.10 9.92 8.74
C LEU A 188 10.05 9.65 9.83
N ALA A 189 8.90 10.32 9.74
CA ALA A 189 7.78 10.08 10.64
C ALA A 189 7.22 8.65 10.50
N PHE A 190 7.26 8.08 9.30
CA PHE A 190 6.91 6.68 9.04
C PHE A 190 7.92 5.72 9.66
N LEU A 191 9.23 5.96 9.53
CA LEU A 191 10.24 5.11 10.15
C LEU A 191 10.12 5.09 11.68
N TYR A 192 9.78 6.22 12.28
CA TYR A 192 9.55 6.32 13.72
C TYR A 192 8.23 5.66 14.15
N ALA A 193 7.09 6.00 13.55
CA ALA A 193 5.76 5.58 14.02
C ALA A 193 5.16 4.35 13.29
N GLY A 194 5.57 4.07 12.05
CA GLY A 194 5.10 2.94 11.24
C GLY A 194 3.64 3.02 10.75
N LYS A 195 3.09 4.24 10.65
CA LYS A 195 1.64 4.44 10.43
C LYS A 195 1.21 4.72 8.97
N TYR A 196 1.88 5.64 8.29
CA TYR A 196 1.52 6.10 6.93
C TYR A 196 2.77 6.11 6.06
N ARG A 197 2.82 5.32 4.98
CA ARG A 197 4.00 5.25 4.10
C ARG A 197 4.09 6.49 3.19
N SER A 198 2.95 7.03 2.77
CA SER A 198 2.89 8.22 1.91
C SER A 198 2.22 9.43 2.56
N VAL A 199 2.54 10.62 2.04
CA VAL A 199 1.91 11.90 2.45
C VAL A 199 0.41 11.85 2.17
N LEU A 200 0.02 11.26 1.04
CA LEU A 200 -1.36 11.13 0.61
C LEU A 200 -2.17 10.28 1.59
N GLU A 201 -1.62 9.13 2.01
CA GLU A 201 -2.23 8.29 3.04
C GLU A 201 -2.42 9.04 4.36
N ARG A 202 -1.45 9.87 4.75
CA ARG A 202 -1.55 10.70 5.96
C ARG A 202 -2.70 11.71 5.86
N ILE A 203 -2.81 12.42 4.74
CA ILE A 203 -3.87 13.42 4.52
C ILE A 203 -5.25 12.76 4.50
N LEU A 204 -5.40 11.65 3.76
CA LEU A 204 -6.65 10.91 3.69
C LEU A 204 -6.93 10.07 4.94
N SER A 205 -5.94 9.96 5.84
CA SER A 205 -5.99 9.14 7.05
C SER A 205 -6.28 7.66 6.75
N MET A 206 -5.64 7.16 5.68
CA MET A 206 -5.71 5.78 5.23
C MET A 206 -4.53 5.02 5.84
N ARG A 207 -4.80 4.11 6.75
CA ARG A 207 -3.76 3.35 7.46
C ARG A 207 -3.77 1.90 7.00
N LEU A 208 -2.61 1.33 6.68
CA LEU A 208 -2.48 -0.10 6.45
C LEU A 208 -2.56 -0.86 7.78
N VAL A 209 -3.42 -1.86 7.84
CA VAL A 209 -3.60 -2.78 8.97
C VAL A 209 -3.63 -4.21 8.46
N TYR A 210 -3.38 -5.20 9.30
CA TYR A 210 -3.49 -6.60 8.88
C TYR A 210 -4.94 -6.96 8.55
N ALA A 211 -5.17 -7.51 7.35
CA ALA A 211 -6.48 -7.98 6.92
C ALA A 211 -6.97 -9.14 7.79
N ASN A 212 -6.08 -10.11 8.06
CA ASN A 212 -6.29 -11.15 9.03
C ASN A 212 -5.20 -11.09 10.11
N ARG A 213 -5.60 -10.87 11.36
CA ARG A 213 -4.65 -10.70 12.48
C ARG A 213 -4.07 -12.02 12.97
N ASN A 214 -4.69 -13.14 12.64
CA ASN A 214 -4.24 -14.48 13.03
C ASN A 214 -3.15 -15.03 12.09
N SER A 215 -2.99 -14.48 10.87
CA SER A 215 -2.03 -14.95 9.87
C SER A 215 -0.68 -14.20 9.89
N ASN A 216 -0.47 -13.33 10.89
CA ASN A 216 0.59 -12.31 10.99
C ASN A 216 2.06 -12.80 10.93
N ARG A 217 2.32 -14.09 10.70
CA ARG A 217 3.68 -14.61 10.52
C ARG A 217 3.83 -15.63 9.40
N GLN A 218 2.79 -16.30 8.91
CA GLN A 218 3.01 -17.46 8.04
C GLN A 218 3.18 -17.08 6.56
N ALA A 219 2.41 -16.12 6.04
CA ALA A 219 2.37 -15.86 4.59
C ALA A 219 3.66 -15.23 4.01
N SER A 220 4.23 -14.21 4.66
CA SER A 220 5.45 -13.55 4.16
C SER A 220 6.71 -14.40 4.30
N PHE A 221 6.77 -15.29 5.30
CA PHE A 221 7.88 -16.25 5.42
C PHE A 221 7.71 -17.46 4.53
N GLU A 222 6.50 -17.83 4.11
CA GLU A 222 6.34 -19.04 3.29
C GLU A 222 7.03 -18.91 1.93
N PHE A 223 6.92 -17.75 1.27
CA PHE A 223 7.62 -17.51 0.00
C PHE A 223 9.12 -17.34 0.20
N LEU A 224 9.55 -16.54 1.19
CA LEU A 224 10.97 -16.37 1.54
C LEU A 224 11.62 -17.71 1.92
N ASN A 225 10.94 -18.52 2.73
CA ASN A 225 11.41 -19.84 3.15
C ASN A 225 11.43 -20.81 1.97
N ARG A 226 10.45 -20.77 1.05
CA ARG A 226 10.50 -21.59 -0.16
C ARG A 226 11.71 -21.23 -1.03
N GLN A 227 12.01 -19.95 -1.21
CA GLN A 227 13.19 -19.52 -1.96
C GLN A 227 14.50 -19.89 -1.25
N MET A 228 14.59 -19.69 0.06
CA MET A 228 15.77 -20.08 0.85
C MET A 228 16.01 -21.59 0.82
N VAL A 229 14.93 -22.39 0.95
CA VAL A 229 14.99 -23.85 0.84
C VAL A 229 15.44 -24.26 -0.55
N TRP A 230 14.91 -23.62 -1.60
CA TRP A 230 15.30 -23.96 -2.96
C TRP A 230 16.76 -23.59 -3.26
N HIS A 231 17.20 -22.41 -2.82
CA HIS A 231 18.61 -22.01 -2.91
C HIS A 231 19.53 -22.97 -2.15
N ALA A 232 19.24 -23.27 -0.87
CA ALA A 232 20.01 -24.21 -0.08
C ALA A 232 20.03 -25.63 -0.69
N PHE A 233 18.91 -26.06 -1.30
CA PHE A 233 18.85 -27.33 -2.00
C PHE A 233 19.72 -27.35 -3.26
N THR A 234 19.74 -26.27 -4.06
CA THR A 234 20.62 -26.20 -5.23
C THR A 234 22.10 -26.14 -4.86
N GLU A 235 22.44 -25.43 -3.77
CA GLU A 235 23.80 -25.40 -3.22
C GLU A 235 24.23 -26.78 -2.72
N PHE A 236 23.35 -27.50 -2.02
CA PHE A 236 23.57 -28.89 -1.64
C PHE A 236 23.77 -29.81 -2.85
N LEU A 237 22.99 -29.63 -3.92
CA LEU A 237 23.13 -30.40 -5.15
C LEU A 237 24.47 -30.10 -5.87
N MET A 238 24.91 -28.83 -5.87
CA MET A 238 26.23 -28.46 -6.39
C MET A 238 27.37 -29.07 -5.57
N PHE A 239 27.20 -29.23 -4.25
CA PHE A 239 28.15 -29.97 -3.41
C PHE A 239 28.18 -31.48 -3.72
N LEU A 240 27.05 -32.07 -4.09
CA LEU A 240 26.97 -33.47 -4.51
C LEU A 240 27.51 -33.71 -5.93
N MET A 241 27.43 -32.72 -6.82
CA MET A 241 27.90 -32.83 -8.22
C MET A 241 29.34 -33.38 -8.33
N PRO A 242 30.36 -32.87 -7.60
CA PRO A 242 31.72 -33.40 -7.68
C PRO A 242 31.90 -34.81 -7.09
N LEU A 243 30.94 -35.32 -6.30
CA LEU A 243 30.97 -36.68 -5.74
C LEU A 243 30.39 -37.72 -6.72
N ILE A 244 29.58 -37.27 -7.69
CA ILE A 244 29.05 -38.13 -8.75
C ILE A 244 30.15 -38.31 -9.78
N ASN A 245 30.83 -39.45 -9.71
CA ASN A 245 31.90 -39.80 -10.64
C ASN A 245 31.30 -40.19 -12.02
N ILE A 246 30.95 -39.19 -12.83
CA ILE A 246 30.29 -39.31 -14.14
C ILE A 246 31.07 -40.28 -15.07
N SER A 247 32.39 -40.36 -14.87
CA SER A 247 33.30 -41.26 -15.58
C SER A 247 33.03 -42.75 -15.37
N LYS A 248 32.47 -43.16 -14.21
CA LYS A 248 32.10 -44.56 -13.94
C LYS A 248 30.72 -44.93 -14.51
N LEU A 249 29.81 -43.97 -14.66
CA LEU A 249 28.47 -44.21 -15.21
C LEU A 249 28.49 -44.36 -16.74
N LYS A 250 29.49 -43.77 -17.42
CA LYS A 250 29.65 -43.82 -18.89
C LYS A 250 30.38 -45.08 -19.39
N ARG A 251 30.81 -45.98 -18.50
CA ARG A 251 31.56 -47.20 -18.84
C ARG A 251 30.82 -48.47 -18.42
N ASN A 252 29.51 -48.46 -18.65
CA ASN A 252 28.63 -49.62 -18.80
C ASN A 252 27.72 -49.38 -20.01
#